data_AF-A0A6A4CY03-F1
#
_entry.id   AF-A0A6A4CY03-F1
#
_cell.length_a   1.000
_cell.length_b   1.000
_cell.length_c   1.000
_cell.angle_alpha   90.00
_cell.angle_beta   90.00
_cell.angle_gamma   90.00
#
_symmetry.space_group_name_H-M   'P 1'
#
loop_
_entity.id
_entity.type
_entity.pdbx_description
1 polymer ?
#
loop_
_entity_poly.entity_id
_entity_poly.type
_entity_poly.pdbx_seq_one_letter_code
_entity_poly.pdbx_strand_id
1 'polypeptide(L)'
;MLRIGTVVAALLTIATPIAHIDAHEMYVSMIPNGASVPGVKALGHVNPNGDGTVNGFGEDFASSFYVWTKELCNKDSDGDGQTNGQELGDPCCEWDLLSLSARWTEGVSHPGNASDTAVESLWAAIECSNSSSSSSSAADTATDSASSVSSASSAGSTSGAESAAGTVPIIAGVMTATLGLVLLM
;
A
#
# COMPACT_ATOMS: atom_id res chain seq x y z
N MET A 1 6.21 38.83 -63.81
CA MET A 1 5.14 37.89 -63.39
C MET A 1 5.77 36.85 -62.48
N LEU A 2 5.28 36.80 -61.24
CA LEU A 2 5.85 36.13 -60.06
C LEU A 2 5.84 34.60 -60.21
N ARG A 3 6.99 33.93 -60.12
CA ARG A 3 7.06 32.47 -59.94
C ARG A 3 7.06 32.17 -58.45
N ILE A 4 5.91 31.70 -57.98
CA ILE A 4 5.60 31.34 -56.60
C ILE A 4 6.65 30.32 -56.12
N GLY A 5 7.54 30.77 -55.25
CA GLY A 5 8.55 29.93 -54.62
C GLY A 5 7.85 28.89 -53.74
N THR A 6 8.12 27.63 -54.02
CA THR A 6 7.64 26.49 -53.25
C THR A 6 8.16 26.60 -51.82
N VAL A 7 7.33 27.08 -50.90
CA VAL A 7 7.61 27.04 -49.46
C VAL A 7 7.49 25.58 -49.05
N VAL A 8 8.60 24.85 -49.04
CA VAL A 8 8.67 23.50 -48.47
C VAL A 8 8.59 23.68 -46.96
N ALA A 9 7.37 23.62 -46.43
CA ALA A 9 7.14 23.54 -44.99
C ALA A 9 7.66 22.17 -44.51
N ALA A 10 8.88 22.14 -44.00
CA ALA A 10 9.45 20.97 -43.33
C ALA A 10 8.73 20.79 -41.99
N LEU A 11 7.68 19.95 -41.97
CA LEU A 11 6.99 19.54 -40.76
C LEU A 11 7.90 18.57 -40.00
N LEU A 12 8.75 19.09 -39.10
CA LEU A 12 9.60 18.27 -38.25
C LEU A 12 8.72 17.61 -37.18
N THR A 13 8.32 16.36 -37.41
CA THR A 13 7.55 15.56 -36.45
C THR A 13 8.45 15.21 -35.27
N ILE A 14 8.30 15.90 -34.15
CA ILE A 14 8.97 15.56 -32.89
C ILE A 14 8.30 14.27 -32.37
N ALA A 15 8.94 13.12 -32.59
CA ALA A 15 8.53 11.87 -31.97
C ALA A 15 8.89 11.92 -30.48
N THR A 16 7.96 12.36 -29.65
CA THR A 16 8.11 12.24 -28.19
C THR A 16 7.90 10.78 -27.79
N PRO A 17 8.89 10.10 -27.20
CA PRO A 17 8.67 8.76 -26.67
C PRO A 17 7.65 8.84 -25.55
N ILE A 18 6.56 8.08 -25.68
CA ILE A 18 5.57 7.93 -24.62
C ILE A 18 6.24 7.06 -23.55
N ALA A 19 6.74 7.67 -22.49
CA ALA A 19 7.16 6.91 -21.31
C ALA A 19 5.90 6.27 -20.71
N HIS A 20 5.85 4.95 -20.71
CA HIS A 20 4.79 4.21 -20.03
C HIS A 20 5.00 4.39 -18.52
N ILE A 21 4.06 5.07 -17.85
CA ILE A 21 4.06 5.16 -16.40
C ILE A 21 3.11 4.09 -15.90
N ASP A 22 3.67 2.96 -15.49
CA ASP A 22 2.93 1.91 -14.81
C ASP A 22 2.73 2.30 -13.34
N ALA A 23 1.71 3.12 -13.09
CA ALA A 23 1.36 3.59 -11.75
C ALA A 23 1.15 2.45 -10.73
N HIS A 24 0.85 1.23 -11.21
CA HIS A 24 0.67 0.06 -10.37
C HIS A 24 1.98 -0.46 -9.76
N GLU A 25 3.11 -0.34 -10.46
CA GLU A 25 4.40 -0.80 -9.93
C GLU A 25 4.90 0.06 -8.77
N MET A 26 4.47 1.34 -8.72
CA MET A 26 4.79 2.22 -7.59
C MET A 26 4.26 1.66 -6.27
N TYR A 27 3.05 1.08 -6.25
CA TYR A 27 2.47 0.48 -5.05
C TYR A 27 3.24 -0.75 -4.58
N VAL A 28 3.72 -1.57 -5.53
CA VAL A 28 4.57 -2.73 -5.23
C VAL A 28 5.86 -2.30 -4.54
N SER A 29 6.45 -1.17 -4.96
CA SER A 29 7.65 -0.61 -4.33
C SER A 29 7.42 0.02 -2.94
N MET A 30 6.17 0.23 -2.54
CA MET A 30 5.79 0.81 -1.24
C MET A 30 5.58 -0.26 -0.16
N ILE A 31 5.89 -1.52 -0.46
CA ILE A 31 5.69 -2.67 0.41
C ILE A 31 7.03 -3.41 0.55
N PRO A 32 7.46 -3.81 1.75
CA PRO A 32 8.66 -4.65 1.89
C PRO A 32 8.51 -5.93 1.07
N ASN A 33 9.54 -6.30 0.32
CA ASN A 33 9.51 -7.50 -0.54
C ASN A 33 8.31 -7.57 -1.51
N GLY A 34 7.70 -6.43 -1.86
CA GLY A 34 6.46 -6.40 -2.65
C GLY A 34 6.55 -7.11 -4.01
N ALA A 35 7.75 -7.12 -4.60
CA ALA A 35 8.04 -7.79 -5.87
C ALA A 35 8.75 -9.17 -5.70
N SER A 36 9.00 -9.59 -4.46
CA SER A 36 9.81 -10.78 -4.15
C SER A 36 8.96 -12.02 -3.86
N VAL A 37 7.64 -11.88 -3.74
CA VAL A 37 6.73 -13.01 -3.50
C VAL A 37 6.63 -13.88 -4.77
N PRO A 38 6.96 -15.19 -4.72
CA PRO A 38 7.05 -16.02 -5.91
C PRO A 38 5.74 -16.10 -6.71
N GLY A 39 5.79 -15.74 -8.01
CA GLY A 39 4.65 -15.84 -8.92
C GLY A 39 3.58 -14.77 -8.74
N VAL A 40 3.83 -13.77 -7.89
CA VAL A 40 2.89 -12.70 -7.56
C VAL A 40 3.46 -11.36 -7.98
N LYS A 41 2.72 -10.63 -8.82
CA LYS A 41 3.05 -9.27 -9.27
C LYS A 41 2.24 -8.21 -8.55
N ALA A 42 1.08 -8.57 -8.01
CA ALA A 42 0.15 -7.64 -7.38
C ALA A 42 -0.43 -8.23 -6.09
N LEU A 43 0.26 -7.99 -4.97
CA LEU A 43 -0.12 -8.52 -3.64
C LEU A 43 -1.51 -8.09 -3.18
N GLY A 44 -2.00 -6.93 -3.62
CA GLY A 44 -3.31 -6.40 -3.23
C GLY A 44 -4.49 -6.95 -4.03
N HIS A 45 -4.27 -7.87 -4.96
CA HIS A 45 -5.30 -8.38 -5.87
C HIS A 45 -5.53 -9.89 -5.70
N VAL A 46 -6.75 -10.35 -5.98
CA VAL A 46 -7.05 -11.78 -6.04
C VAL A 46 -6.35 -12.43 -7.24
N ASN A 47 -6.25 -11.72 -8.36
CA ASN A 47 -5.43 -12.14 -9.48
C ASN A 47 -3.97 -11.73 -9.21
N PRO A 48 -3.02 -12.69 -9.13
CA PRO A 48 -1.63 -12.38 -8.81
C PRO A 48 -0.93 -11.54 -9.88
N ASN A 49 -1.49 -11.45 -11.09
CA ASN A 49 -0.98 -10.55 -12.15
C ASN A 49 -1.52 -9.12 -12.04
N GLY A 50 -2.34 -8.82 -11.02
CA GLY A 50 -3.08 -7.57 -10.88
C GLY A 50 -4.45 -7.64 -11.57
N ASP A 51 -5.13 -6.50 -11.64
CA ASP A 51 -6.50 -6.34 -12.13
C ASP A 51 -7.62 -6.96 -11.25
N GLY A 52 -8.86 -6.61 -11.58
CA GLY A 52 -10.03 -7.17 -10.91
C GLY A 52 -10.16 -6.80 -9.43
N THR A 53 -10.72 -7.73 -8.66
CA THR A 53 -11.07 -7.55 -7.26
C THR A 53 -9.82 -7.53 -6.37
N VAL A 54 -9.81 -6.63 -5.39
CA VAL A 54 -8.79 -6.58 -4.35
C VAL A 54 -9.00 -7.70 -3.32
N ASN A 55 -7.94 -8.18 -2.70
CA ASN A 55 -8.01 -9.11 -1.57
C ASN A 55 -7.97 -8.35 -0.22
N GLY A 56 -8.02 -9.06 0.91
CA GLY A 56 -8.01 -8.45 2.24
C GLY A 56 -6.81 -7.53 2.48
N PHE A 57 -5.61 -7.96 2.06
CA PHE A 57 -4.41 -7.14 2.14
C PHE A 57 -4.52 -5.85 1.30
N GLY A 58 -5.06 -5.96 0.07
CA GLY A 58 -5.28 -4.80 -0.80
C GLY A 58 -6.27 -3.79 -0.20
N GLU A 59 -7.34 -4.27 0.44
CA GLU A 59 -8.30 -3.41 1.15
C GLU A 59 -7.65 -2.68 2.34
N ASP A 60 -6.80 -3.37 3.09
CA ASP A 60 -6.09 -2.81 4.24
C ASP A 60 -4.99 -1.83 3.83
N PHE A 61 -4.28 -2.13 2.75
CA PHE A 61 -3.28 -1.23 2.17
C PHE A 61 -3.94 0.04 1.62
N ALA A 62 -5.08 -0.10 0.93
CA ALA A 62 -5.87 1.05 0.48
C ALA A 62 -6.41 1.88 1.66
N SER A 63 -6.87 1.22 2.73
CA SER A 63 -7.33 1.88 3.96
C SER A 63 -6.20 2.62 4.68
N SER A 64 -4.96 2.16 4.52
CA SER A 64 -3.73 2.82 4.98
C SER A 64 -3.21 3.88 4.00
N PHE A 65 -4.02 4.34 3.06
CA PHE A 65 -3.65 5.29 2.00
C PHE A 65 -2.44 4.85 1.17
N TYR A 66 -2.27 3.54 0.97
CA TYR A 66 -1.15 2.93 0.27
C TYR A 66 0.22 3.20 0.92
N VAL A 67 0.23 3.31 2.25
CA VAL A 67 1.45 3.47 3.04
C VAL A 67 1.68 2.22 3.88
N TRP A 68 2.92 1.73 3.91
CA TRP A 68 3.36 0.70 4.84
C TRP A 68 3.41 1.26 6.27
N THR A 69 2.25 1.29 6.93
CA THR A 69 2.13 1.77 8.31
C THR A 69 2.40 0.64 9.31
N LYS A 70 2.71 1.01 10.56
CA LYS A 70 2.80 0.02 11.64
C LYS A 70 1.49 -0.73 11.86
N GLU A 71 0.34 -0.09 11.63
CA GLU A 71 -0.95 -0.73 11.76
C GLU A 71 -1.16 -1.81 10.68
N LEU A 72 -0.89 -1.47 9.41
CA LEU A 72 -0.94 -2.42 8.32
C LEU A 72 0.04 -3.57 8.53
N CYS A 73 1.28 -3.26 8.91
CA CYS A 73 2.31 -4.28 9.14
C CYS A 73 1.94 -5.28 10.26
N ASN A 74 1.28 -4.83 11.33
CA ASN A 74 0.84 -5.70 12.43
C ASN A 74 -0.49 -6.40 12.16
N LYS A 75 -1.16 -6.10 11.05
CA LYS A 75 -2.44 -6.71 10.70
C LYS A 75 -2.22 -8.10 10.11
N ASP A 76 -3.13 -9.00 10.43
CA ASP A 76 -3.31 -10.29 9.76
C ASP A 76 -4.46 -10.10 8.77
N SER A 77 -4.12 -9.82 7.51
CA SER A 77 -5.09 -9.36 6.51
C SER A 77 -5.88 -10.50 5.86
N ASP A 78 -5.39 -11.75 5.93
CA ASP A 78 -6.04 -12.92 5.35
C ASP A 78 -6.50 -13.97 6.39
N GLY A 79 -6.13 -13.79 7.66
CA GLY A 79 -6.64 -14.55 8.80
C GLY A 79 -5.92 -15.87 9.05
N ASP A 80 -4.68 -16.01 8.60
CA ASP A 80 -3.88 -17.23 8.77
C ASP A 80 -3.10 -17.30 10.09
N GLY A 81 -3.11 -16.21 10.86
CA GLY A 81 -2.41 -16.08 12.14
C GLY A 81 -1.03 -15.43 12.06
N GLN A 82 -0.55 -15.06 10.87
CA GLN A 82 0.66 -14.30 10.65
C GLN A 82 0.33 -12.84 10.38
N THR A 83 1.22 -11.94 10.81
CA THR A 83 1.08 -10.52 10.42
C THR A 83 1.66 -10.29 9.03
N ASN A 84 1.14 -9.30 8.32
CA ASN A 84 1.67 -8.85 7.04
C ASN A 84 3.19 -8.59 7.11
N GLY A 85 3.68 -8.06 8.24
CA GLY A 85 5.10 -7.86 8.50
C GLY A 85 5.89 -9.16 8.65
N GLN A 86 5.35 -10.18 9.33
CA GLN A 86 5.99 -11.50 9.37
C GLN A 86 6.08 -12.11 7.97
N GLU A 87 5.02 -12.01 7.18
CA GLU A 87 5.02 -12.60 5.84
C GLU A 87 5.97 -11.90 4.87
N LEU A 88 6.03 -10.56 4.93
CA LEU A 88 6.79 -9.73 4.01
C LEU A 88 8.18 -9.33 4.51
N GLY A 89 8.64 -9.89 5.62
CA GLY A 89 10.02 -9.69 6.10
C GLY A 89 10.27 -8.45 6.94
N ASP A 90 9.22 -7.87 7.51
CA ASP A 90 9.26 -6.76 8.47
C ASP A 90 8.49 -7.09 9.76
N PRO A 91 8.91 -8.08 10.56
CA PRO A 91 8.15 -8.54 11.73
C PRO A 91 8.12 -7.52 12.88
N CYS A 92 8.96 -6.47 12.81
CA CYS A 92 9.02 -5.41 13.81
C CYS A 92 8.36 -4.11 13.34
N CYS A 93 7.82 -4.07 12.12
CA CYS A 93 7.21 -2.88 11.54
C CYS A 93 8.15 -1.66 11.56
N GLU A 94 9.38 -1.90 11.14
CA GLU A 94 10.49 -0.95 11.07
C GLU A 94 10.87 -0.60 9.63
N TRP A 95 10.34 -1.32 8.63
CA TRP A 95 10.62 -1.02 7.24
C TRP A 95 10.05 0.34 6.85
N ASP A 96 10.82 1.08 6.06
CA ASP A 96 10.39 2.31 5.43
C ASP A 96 11.00 2.48 4.03
N LEU A 97 10.45 3.44 3.28
CA LEU A 97 10.86 3.77 1.93
C LEU A 97 12.29 4.34 1.82
N LEU A 98 12.93 4.70 2.93
CA LEU A 98 14.28 5.28 2.95
C LEU A 98 15.35 4.22 3.13
N SER A 99 15.10 3.25 4.02
CA SER A 99 15.97 2.14 4.34
C SER A 99 15.84 1.01 3.34
N LEU A 100 14.63 0.76 2.81
CA LEU A 100 14.30 -0.35 1.91
C LEU A 100 14.83 -1.70 2.41
N SER A 101 14.98 -1.84 3.74
CA SER A 101 15.72 -2.94 4.36
C SER A 101 14.77 -3.82 5.15
N ALA A 102 14.22 -4.84 4.49
CA ALA A 102 13.50 -5.92 5.15
C ALA A 102 14.51 -6.82 5.90
N ARG A 103 14.08 -7.44 7.00
CA ARG A 103 14.92 -8.33 7.81
C ARG A 103 15.26 -9.63 7.09
N TRP A 104 14.39 -10.09 6.20
CA TRP A 104 14.68 -11.15 5.22
C TRP A 104 13.99 -10.84 3.91
N THR A 105 14.45 -11.51 2.85
CA THR A 105 13.92 -11.37 1.48
C THR A 105 13.53 -12.73 0.87
N GLU A 106 13.85 -13.82 1.56
CA GLU A 106 13.58 -15.20 1.14
C GLU A 106 12.62 -15.84 2.12
N GLY A 107 11.79 -16.77 1.63
CA GLY A 107 10.75 -17.39 2.46
C GLY A 107 9.63 -16.43 2.86
N VAL A 108 9.42 -15.38 2.05
CA VAL A 108 8.25 -14.50 2.14
C VAL A 108 7.00 -15.18 1.57
N SER A 109 5.82 -14.76 2.03
CA SER A 109 4.52 -15.29 1.59
C SER A 109 3.56 -14.19 1.16
N HIS A 110 2.39 -14.59 0.64
CA HIS A 110 1.39 -13.70 0.11
C HIS A 110 0.36 -13.27 1.20
N PRO A 111 0.35 -12.01 1.67
CA PRO A 111 -0.42 -11.55 2.84
C PRO A 111 -1.94 -11.41 2.65
N GLY A 112 -2.41 -11.69 1.43
CA GLY A 112 -3.82 -11.77 1.06
C GLY A 112 -4.28 -13.20 0.74
N ASN A 113 -3.51 -14.23 1.09
CA ASN A 113 -3.79 -15.63 0.77
C ASN A 113 -3.42 -16.56 1.93
N ALA A 114 -4.41 -16.88 2.77
CA ALA A 114 -4.23 -17.67 3.99
C ALA A 114 -3.73 -19.13 3.81
N SER A 115 -3.51 -19.59 2.58
CA SER A 115 -2.89 -20.90 2.29
C SER A 115 -1.40 -20.80 1.96
N ASP A 116 -0.86 -19.59 1.88
CA ASP A 116 0.54 -19.30 1.58
C ASP A 116 1.17 -18.65 2.80
N THR A 117 1.88 -19.44 3.60
CA THR A 117 2.42 -19.00 4.90
C THR A 117 3.93 -18.90 4.86
N ALA A 118 4.51 -17.89 5.50
CA ALA A 118 5.94 -17.78 5.68
C ALA A 118 6.44 -18.76 6.76
N VAL A 119 7.75 -18.97 6.83
CA VAL A 119 8.33 -19.93 7.77
C VAL A 119 8.50 -19.27 9.15
N GLU A 120 7.72 -19.69 10.15
CA GLU A 120 7.74 -19.13 11.52
C GLU A 120 9.13 -19.01 12.16
N SER A 121 10.05 -19.92 11.82
CA SER A 121 11.43 -19.88 12.33
C SER A 121 12.19 -18.60 11.96
N LEU A 122 11.75 -17.85 10.95
CA LEU A 122 12.37 -16.59 10.54
C LEU A 122 12.18 -15.48 11.59
N TRP A 123 11.11 -15.51 12.39
CA TRP A 123 10.83 -14.52 13.44
C TRP A 123 10.74 -15.07 14.85
N ALA A 124 10.77 -16.39 15.04
CA ALA A 124 10.62 -17.02 16.36
C ALA A 124 11.62 -16.52 17.43
N ALA A 125 12.79 -16.02 17.03
CA ALA A 125 13.81 -15.48 17.95
C ALA A 125 13.96 -13.96 17.90
N ILE A 126 13.10 -13.25 17.17
CA ILE A 126 13.20 -11.79 17.00
C ILE A 126 12.45 -11.09 18.13
N GLU A 127 13.20 -10.36 18.94
CA GLU A 127 12.66 -9.43 19.93
C GLU A 127 12.56 -8.05 19.30
N CYS A 128 11.35 -7.63 18.95
CA CYS A 128 11.10 -6.26 18.51
C CYS A 128 11.13 -5.33 19.71
N SER A 129 11.78 -4.17 19.58
CA SER A 129 12.04 -3.20 20.66
C SER A 129 10.79 -2.69 21.40
N ASN A 130 9.59 -3.04 20.92
CA ASN A 130 8.29 -2.65 21.47
C ASN A 130 7.58 -3.76 22.27
N SER A 131 8.09 -4.99 22.30
CA SER A 131 7.43 -6.14 22.96
C SER A 131 7.73 -6.24 24.46
N SER A 132 8.71 -5.50 24.99
CA SER A 132 9.14 -5.60 26.40
C SER A 132 8.33 -4.76 27.40
N SER A 133 7.15 -4.23 27.05
CA SER A 133 6.31 -3.42 27.96
C SER A 133 5.06 -4.12 28.49
N SER A 134 4.88 -5.42 28.25
CA SER A 134 3.72 -6.14 28.81
C SER A 134 4.01 -7.63 29.08
N SER A 135 4.96 -7.88 29.98
CA SER A 135 5.09 -9.18 30.65
C SER A 135 5.63 -9.01 32.07
N SER A 136 4.91 -8.21 32.86
CA SER A 136 4.96 -8.27 34.33
C SER A 136 3.59 -8.66 34.84
N SER A 137 3.40 -9.98 34.98
CA SER A 137 2.31 -10.57 35.74
C SER A 137 2.35 -10.02 37.18
N ALA A 138 1.34 -9.24 37.56
CA ALA A 138 0.98 -9.06 38.96
C ALA A 138 -0.41 -9.66 39.13
N ALA A 139 -0.42 -10.88 39.65
CA ALA A 139 -1.56 -11.44 40.33
C ALA A 139 -1.82 -10.60 41.59
N ASP A 140 -3.04 -10.11 41.77
CA ASP A 140 -3.56 -9.87 43.11
C ASP A 140 -5.06 -10.14 43.14
N THR A 141 -5.44 -10.88 44.19
CA THR A 141 -6.76 -11.45 44.46
C THR A 141 -7.45 -10.60 45.52
N ALA A 142 -8.72 -10.23 45.29
CA ALA A 142 -9.85 -10.06 46.25
C ALA A 142 -10.91 -9.14 45.60
N THR A 143 -12.17 -9.55 45.36
CA THR A 143 -13.29 -9.72 46.32
C THR A 143 -13.62 -8.39 47.03
N ASP A 144 -14.81 -7.76 47.02
CA ASP A 144 -16.20 -8.22 46.99
C ASP A 144 -17.19 -7.06 46.61
N SER A 145 -18.37 -7.43 46.10
CA SER A 145 -19.72 -6.81 46.04
C SER A 145 -19.99 -5.30 46.23
N ALA A 146 -20.79 -4.69 45.33
CA ALA A 146 -22.27 -4.61 45.43
C ALA A 146 -22.92 -3.55 44.49
N SER A 147 -23.90 -4.00 43.71
CA SER A 147 -25.15 -3.38 43.18
C SER A 147 -25.33 -1.84 43.25
N SER A 148 -25.80 -1.11 42.24
CA SER A 148 -27.12 -1.18 41.60
C SER A 148 -27.31 0.06 40.67
N VAL A 149 -27.81 -0.14 39.44
CA VAL A 149 -29.08 0.37 38.85
C VAL A 149 -29.05 1.59 37.91
N SER A 150 -29.57 1.34 36.68
CA SER A 150 -30.39 2.18 35.78
C SER A 150 -29.78 3.47 35.19
N SER A 151 -29.88 3.80 33.90
CA SER A 151 -30.99 3.72 32.92
C SER A 151 -30.41 3.86 31.50
N ALA A 152 -30.85 3.16 30.44
CA ALA A 152 -31.99 3.46 29.56
C ALA A 152 -32.08 4.96 29.19
N SER A 153 -32.16 5.48 27.95
CA SER A 153 -32.55 5.03 26.60
C SER A 153 -31.95 6.07 25.61
N SER A 154 -31.81 5.89 24.29
CA SER A 154 -32.86 5.83 23.25
C SER A 154 -32.12 5.72 21.89
N ALA A 155 -32.48 4.79 21.00
CA ALA A 155 -33.30 5.04 19.79
C ALA A 155 -32.92 6.33 19.04
N GLY A 156 -32.62 6.37 17.74
CA GLY A 156 -32.83 5.45 16.62
C GLY A 156 -32.93 6.31 15.34
N SER A 157 -32.86 5.65 14.17
CA SER A 157 -33.25 6.17 12.84
C SER A 157 -32.26 7.15 12.18
N THR A 158 -32.00 7.18 10.87
CA THR A 158 -32.58 6.58 9.65
C THR A 158 -31.74 7.01 8.43
N SER A 159 -31.82 6.23 7.34
CA SER A 159 -31.64 6.65 5.92
C SER A 159 -30.22 7.02 5.47
N GLY A 160 -29.62 6.41 4.45
CA GLY A 160 -30.20 6.12 3.13
C GLY A 160 -29.89 7.29 2.19
N ALA A 161 -28.78 7.22 1.45
CA ALA A 161 -28.54 8.01 0.23
C ALA A 161 -27.38 7.41 -0.57
N GLU A 162 -27.78 6.73 -1.66
CA GLU A 162 -27.14 6.70 -2.99
C GLU A 162 -25.92 7.62 -3.22
N SER A 163 -24.78 7.03 -3.59
CA SER A 163 -23.60 7.77 -4.05
C SER A 163 -23.61 7.88 -5.58
N ALA A 164 -23.82 9.11 -6.06
CA ALA A 164 -23.80 9.46 -7.47
C ALA A 164 -22.36 9.53 -8.01
N ALA A 165 -22.14 8.88 -9.15
CA ALA A 165 -20.91 8.96 -9.93
C ALA A 165 -20.68 10.41 -10.41
N GLY A 166 -19.68 11.08 -9.83
CA GLY A 166 -19.18 12.38 -10.27
C GLY A 166 -17.93 12.21 -11.13
N THR A 167 -18.08 12.27 -12.45
CA THR A 167 -16.96 12.40 -13.38
C THR A 167 -16.29 13.77 -13.20
N VAL A 168 -15.09 13.79 -12.63
CA VAL A 168 -14.24 14.99 -12.58
C VAL A 168 -13.41 15.05 -13.87
N PRO A 169 -13.48 16.13 -14.67
CA PRO A 169 -12.60 16.28 -15.82
C PRO A 169 -11.18 16.61 -15.34
N ILE A 170 -10.23 15.73 -15.67
CA ILE A 170 -8.79 15.97 -15.50
C ILE A 170 -8.36 17.06 -16.49
N ILE A 171 -8.14 18.29 -15.99
CA ILE A 171 -7.40 19.33 -16.72
C ILE A 171 -5.92 18.97 -16.69
N ALA A 172 -5.45 18.32 -17.75
CA ALA A 172 -4.03 18.08 -17.98
C ALA A 172 -3.31 19.41 -18.27
N GLY A 173 -2.75 20.02 -17.24
CA GLY A 173 -1.87 21.17 -17.36
C GLY A 173 -0.52 20.75 -17.94
N VAL A 174 -0.32 21.00 -19.23
CA VAL A 174 0.99 20.85 -19.88
C VAL A 174 1.90 22.00 -19.40
N MET A 175 2.75 21.74 -18.41
CA MET A 175 3.84 22.64 -18.05
C MET A 175 5.01 22.40 -19.01
N THR A 176 5.09 23.17 -20.10
CA THR A 176 6.25 23.17 -20.97
C THR A 176 7.41 23.90 -20.29
N ALA A 177 8.38 23.15 -19.77
CA ALA A 177 9.66 23.71 -19.33
C ALA A 177 10.51 24.07 -20.55
N THR A 178 10.59 25.35 -20.88
CA THR A 178 11.52 25.85 -21.91
C THR A 178 12.94 25.86 -21.33
N LEU A 179 13.78 24.94 -21.77
CA LEU A 179 15.22 24.93 -21.45
C LEU A 179 15.90 26.07 -22.24
N GLY A 180 16.21 27.18 -21.55
CA GLY A 180 16.92 28.30 -22.12
C GLY A 180 18.38 27.94 -22.42
N LEU A 181 18.73 27.86 -23.69
CA LEU A 181 20.12 27.76 -24.16
C LEU A 181 20.80 29.12 -24.01
N VAL A 182 21.59 29.30 -22.96
CA VAL A 182 22.49 30.46 -22.82
C VAL A 182 23.68 30.25 -23.75
N LEU A 183 23.66 30.92 -24.90
CA LEU A 183 24.82 31.01 -25.78
C LEU A 183 25.71 32.16 -25.28
N LEU A 184 26.80 31.83 -24.61
CA LEU A 184 27.86 32.79 -24.28
C LEU A 184 28.64 33.09 -25.58
N MET A 185 28.47 34.31 -26.09
CA MET A 185 29.50 35.00 -26.89
C MET A 185 30.29 35.92 -25.97
#